data_AF-A0A954CSS8-F1
#
_entry.id   AF-A0A954CSS8-F1
#
_cell.length_a   1.000
_cell.length_b   1.000
_cell.length_c   1.000
_cell.angle_alpha   90.00
_cell.angle_beta   90.00
_cell.angle_gamma   90.00
#
_symmetry.space_group_name_H-M   'P 1'
#
loop_
_entity.id
_entity.type
_entity.pdbx_description
1 polymer ?
#
loop_
_entity_poly.entity_id
_entity_poly.type
_entity_poly.pdbx_seq_one_letter_code
_entity_poly.pdbx_strand_id
1 'polypeptide(L)'
;MPKKLIVVGLDCLEPSYAFERWADHMPNLTKLRERGVWARMRSTIPPITIPAWQCMVTGKDPGTLGMYGFRNRKNYSYDSFMFADG
;
A
#
# COMPACT_ATOMS: atom_id res chain seq x y z
N MET A 1 6.58 -17.01 -26.40
CA MET A 1 7.10 -16.76 -25.05
C MET A 1 5.94 -16.35 -24.15
N PRO A 2 5.84 -16.84 -22.90
CA PRO A 2 4.80 -16.39 -21.97
C PRO A 2 5.00 -14.90 -21.64
N LYS A 3 3.89 -14.19 -21.44
CA LYS A 3 3.93 -12.79 -21.00
C LYS A 3 4.39 -12.74 -19.54
N LYS A 4 5.29 -11.82 -19.22
CA LYS A 4 5.75 -11.55 -17.85
C LYS A 4 4.84 -10.50 -17.21
N LEU A 5 4.53 -10.67 -15.92
CA LEU A 5 3.78 -9.72 -15.11
C LEU A 5 4.71 -9.11 -14.06
N ILE A 6 4.59 -7.81 -13.82
CA ILE A 6 5.28 -7.08 -12.75
C ILE A 6 4.21 -6.30 -11.97
N VAL A 7 4.28 -6.37 -10.65
CA VAL A 7 3.52 -5.53 -9.72
C VAL A 7 4.50 -4.56 -9.06
N VAL A 8 4.23 -3.27 -9.13
CA VAL A 8 5.07 -2.21 -8.56
C VAL A 8 4.25 -1.42 -7.56
N GLY A 9 4.70 -1.39 -6.30
CA GLY A 9 4.18 -0.48 -5.28
C GLY A 9 5.17 0.67 -5.07
N LEU A 10 4.66 1.88 -4.93
CA LEU A 10 5.44 3.08 -4.64
C LEU A 10 5.06 3.55 -3.23
N ASP A 11 5.94 3.30 -2.25
CA ASP A 11 5.66 3.65 -0.86
C ASP A 11 5.61 5.18 -0.68
N CYS A 12 4.70 5.66 0.17
CA CYS A 12 4.42 7.08 0.41
C CYS A 12 4.08 7.92 -0.84
N LEU A 13 3.66 7.30 -1.95
CA LEU A 13 3.23 8.04 -3.13
C LEU A 13 1.82 8.63 -2.95
N GLU A 14 1.75 9.94 -2.74
CA GLU A 14 0.49 10.68 -2.70
C GLU A 14 -0.02 10.97 -4.13
N PRO A 15 -1.18 10.42 -4.55
CA PRO A 15 -1.62 10.45 -5.95
C PRO A 15 -1.84 11.86 -6.51
N SER A 16 -2.33 12.80 -5.68
CA SER A 16 -2.58 14.17 -6.12
C SER A 16 -1.30 14.89 -6.56
N TYR A 17 -0.17 14.59 -5.92
CA TYR A 17 1.10 15.15 -6.36
C TYR A 17 1.63 14.47 -7.61
N ALA A 18 1.62 13.13 -7.64
CA ALA A 18 2.22 12.36 -8.73
C ALA A 18 1.48 12.51 -10.07
N PHE A 19 0.14 12.56 -10.03
CA PHE A 19 -0.70 12.52 -11.24
C PHE A 19 -1.38 13.84 -11.57
N GLU A 20 -1.34 14.83 -10.68
CA GLU A 20 -1.91 16.16 -10.92
C GLU A 20 -0.79 17.21 -10.87
N ARG A 21 -0.28 17.55 -9.68
CA ARG A 21 0.67 18.66 -9.51
C ARG A 21 1.98 18.52 -10.30
N TRP A 22 2.51 17.31 -10.40
CA TRP A 22 3.81 17.04 -11.04
C TRP A 22 3.69 16.14 -12.26
N ALA A 23 2.51 16.03 -12.87
CA ALA A 23 2.28 15.16 -14.02
C ALA A 23 3.26 15.45 -15.18
N ASP A 24 3.58 16.73 -15.42
CA ASP A 24 4.50 17.18 -16.46
C ASP A 24 5.96 16.78 -16.17
N HIS A 25 6.31 16.56 -14.90
CA HIS A 25 7.62 16.10 -14.46
C HIS A 25 7.71 14.58 -14.29
N MET A 26 6.60 13.85 -14.48
CA MET A 26 6.49 12.40 -14.26
C MET A 26 6.10 11.66 -15.56
N PRO A 27 6.90 11.78 -16.66
CA PRO A 27 6.47 11.35 -17.99
C PRO A 27 6.17 9.86 -18.11
N ASN A 28 6.80 9.01 -17.28
CA ASN A 28 6.53 7.57 -17.27
C ASN A 28 5.20 7.23 -16.59
N LEU A 29 4.88 7.86 -15.46
CA LEU A 29 3.60 7.66 -14.77
C LEU A 29 2.44 8.24 -15.59
N THR A 30 2.64 9.40 -16.22
CA THR A 30 1.65 10.01 -17.12
C THR A 30 1.34 9.10 -18.31
N LYS A 31 2.36 8.56 -18.99
CA LYS A 31 2.17 7.60 -20.09
C LYS A 31 1.45 6.31 -19.64
N LEU A 32 1.75 5.80 -18.44
CA LEU A 32 1.05 4.64 -17.89
C LEU A 32 -0.43 4.92 -17.66
N ARG A 33 -0.76 6.11 -17.11
CA ARG A 33 -2.15 6.54 -16.89
C ARG A 33 -2.92 6.69 -18.21
N GLU A 34 -2.32 7.29 -19.23
CA GLU A 34 -2.96 7.55 -20.53
C GLU A 34 -3.18 6.29 -21.37
N ARG A 35 -2.29 5.30 -21.26
CA ARG A 35 -2.34 4.07 -22.07
C ARG A 35 -2.97 2.88 -21.34
N GLY A 36 -3.33 3.07 -20.08
CA GLY A 36 -3.82 2.02 -19.20
C GLY A 36 -5.18 2.35 -18.59
N VAL A 37 -5.52 1.63 -17.52
CA VAL A 37 -6.69 1.87 -16.68
C VAL A 37 -6.21 2.33 -15.32
N TRP A 38 -6.85 3.34 -14.76
CA TRP A 38 -6.50 3.88 -13.46
C TRP A 38 -7.75 4.28 -12.68
N ALA A 39 -7.65 4.21 -11.35
CA ALA A 39 -8.68 4.67 -10.43
C ALA A 39 -8.04 5.04 -9.08
N ARG A 40 -8.71 5.89 -8.29
CA ARG A 40 -8.32 6.13 -6.90
C ARG A 40 -8.67 4.90 -6.06
N MET A 41 -7.71 4.41 -5.27
CA MET A 41 -7.89 3.29 -4.36
C MET A 41 -7.86 3.76 -2.91
N ARG A 42 -8.62 3.08 -2.04
CA ARG A 42 -8.54 3.26 -0.60
C ARG A 42 -7.45 2.34 -0.04
N SER A 43 -6.59 2.89 0.81
CA SER A 43 -5.60 2.09 1.55
C SER A 43 -6.24 1.29 2.69
N THR A 44 -5.43 0.52 3.40
CA THR A 44 -5.82 -0.16 4.65
C THR A 44 -6.07 0.83 5.78
N ILE A 45 -6.71 0.36 6.85
CA ILE A 45 -6.76 1.08 8.13
C ILE A 45 -6.05 0.21 9.17
N PRO A 46 -4.92 0.68 9.76
CA PRO A 46 -4.25 1.95 9.48
C PRO A 46 -3.52 1.97 8.11
N PRO A 47 -3.38 3.14 7.47
CA PRO A 47 -2.73 3.28 6.15
C PRO A 47 -1.20 3.42 6.31
N ILE A 48 -0.56 2.39 6.88
CA ILE A 48 0.90 2.37 7.10
C ILE A 48 1.53 1.15 6.42
N THR A 49 2.85 1.20 6.20
CA THR A 49 3.61 0.23 5.37
C THR A 49 3.23 -1.23 5.64
N ILE A 50 3.31 -1.69 6.89
CA ILE A 50 3.10 -3.12 7.21
C ILE A 50 1.73 -3.66 6.75
N PRO A 51 0.57 -3.15 7.22
CA PRO A 51 -0.73 -3.57 6.74
C PRO A 51 -0.91 -3.35 5.24
N ALA A 52 -0.48 -2.21 4.68
CA ALA A 52 -0.73 -1.88 3.28
C ALA A 52 -0.08 -2.90 2.32
N TRP A 53 1.19 -3.22 2.53
CA TRP A 53 1.92 -4.17 1.68
C TRP A 53 1.42 -5.60 1.85
N GLN A 54 1.15 -6.02 3.09
CA GLN A 54 0.67 -7.37 3.37
C GLN A 54 -0.73 -7.60 2.78
N CYS A 55 -1.63 -6.63 2.91
CA CYS A 55 -2.95 -6.69 2.30
C CYS A 55 -2.87 -6.69 0.76
N MET A 56 -1.99 -5.88 0.17
CA MET A 56 -1.81 -5.82 -1.29
C MET A 56 -1.37 -7.18 -1.87
N VAL A 57 -0.43 -7.87 -1.21
CA VAL A 57 0.12 -9.14 -1.72
C VAL A 57 -0.80 -10.33 -1.45
N THR A 58 -1.53 -10.32 -0.33
CA THR A 58 -2.38 -11.46 0.08
C THR A 58 -3.85 -11.33 -0.35
N GLY A 59 -4.31 -10.11 -0.67
CA GLY A 59 -5.71 -9.83 -0.91
C GLY A 59 -6.61 -9.90 0.33
N LYS A 60 -6.02 -9.96 1.53
CA LYS A 60 -6.73 -10.00 2.82
C LYS A 60 -6.72 -8.63 3.48
N ASP A 61 -7.65 -8.39 4.41
CA ASP A 61 -7.68 -7.17 5.22
C ASP A 61 -6.77 -7.29 6.46
N PRO A 62 -6.39 -6.16 7.11
CA PRO A 62 -5.53 -6.17 8.28
C PRO A 62 -6.05 -7.02 9.44
N GLY A 63 -7.38 -7.14 9.60
CA GLY A 63 -8.01 -7.94 10.65
C GLY A 63 -7.83 -9.43 10.43
N THR A 64 -8.01 -9.90 9.19
CA THR A 64 -7.72 -11.29 8.83
C THR A 64 -6.24 -11.63 9.00
N LEU A 65 -5.33 -10.67 8.76
CA LEU A 65 -3.89 -10.86 8.90
C LEU A 65 -3.38 -10.66 10.33
N GLY A 66 -4.14 -10.02 11.21
CA GLY A 66 -3.68 -9.62 12.53
C GLY A 66 -2.53 -8.60 12.50
N MET A 67 -2.30 -7.91 11.38
CA MET A 67 -1.17 -7.01 11.18
C MET A 67 -1.65 -5.56 11.08
N TYR A 68 -1.41 -4.78 12.13
CA TYR A 68 -1.81 -3.36 12.18
C TYR A 68 -0.62 -2.40 12.25
N GLY A 69 0.60 -2.92 12.21
CA GLY A 69 1.86 -2.19 12.31
C GLY A 69 3.01 -3.14 12.64
N PHE A 70 4.19 -2.60 12.96
CA PHE A 70 5.32 -3.42 13.42
C PHE A 70 5.06 -4.08 14.77
N ARG A 71 4.23 -3.44 15.60
CA ARG A 71 3.85 -3.88 16.93
C ARG A 71 2.36 -3.69 17.12
N ASN A 72 1.72 -4.69 17.72
CA ASN A 72 0.35 -4.63 18.18
C ASN A 72 0.32 -4.50 19.69
N ARG A 73 -0.78 -3.96 20.22
CA ARG A 73 -1.03 -4.02 21.66
C ARG A 73 -1.33 -5.47 22.03
N LYS A 74 -0.65 -5.97 23.07
CA LYS A 74 -0.89 -7.33 23.57
C LYS A 74 -2.22 -7.44 24.31
N ASN A 75 -2.67 -6.34 24.90
CA ASN A 75 -3.87 -6.23 25.72
C ASN A 75 -4.35 -4.75 25.72
N TYR A 76 -5.26 -4.40 26.64
CA TYR A 76 -5.79 -3.04 26.78
C TYR A 76 -4.87 -2.07 27.55
N SER A 77 -3.63 -2.44 27.87
CA SER A 77 -2.64 -1.53 28.49
C SER A 77 -1.80 -0.80 27.44
N TYR A 78 -1.12 0.27 27.85
CA TYR A 78 -0.25 1.08 26.97
C TYR A 78 1.24 0.72 27.09
N ASP A 79 1.59 -0.14 28.05
CA ASP A 79 2.95 -0.58 28.37
C ASP A 79 3.29 -1.96 27.77
N SER A 80 2.32 -2.66 27.18
CA SER A 80 2.51 -4.01 26.64
C SER A 80 2.29 -4.08 25.12
N PHE A 81 3.37 -4.33 24.39
CA PHE A 81 3.38 -4.52 22.95
C PHE A 81 3.93 -5.89 22.56
N MET A 82 3.39 -6.47 21.50
CA MET A 82 3.89 -7.67 20.84
C MET A 82 4.28 -7.34 19.39
N PHE A 83 5.34 -7.95 18.88
CA PHE A 83 5.69 -7.82 17.47
C PHE A 83 4.64 -8.52 16.61
N ALA A 84 4.37 -7.97 15.43
CA ALA A 84 3.51 -8.61 14.44
C ALA A 84 4.39 -9.51 13.56
N ASP A 85 4.66 -10.73 14.01
CA ASP A 85 5.58 -11.69 13.36
C ASP A 85 4.90 -12.79 12.54
N GLY A 86 3.57 -12.88 12.57
CA GLY A 86 2.78 -13.77 11.69
C GLY A 86 2.65 -15.19 12.21
#